data_AF-A0A3S1MPZ0-F1
#
_entry.id   AF-A0A3S1MPZ0-F1
#
_cell.length_a   1.000
_cell.length_b   1.000
_cell.length_c   1.000
_cell.angle_alpha   90.00
_cell.angle_beta   90.00
_cell.angle_gamma   90.00
#
_symmetry.space_group_name_H-M   'P 1'
#
loop_
_entity.id
_entity.type
_entity.pdbx_description
1 polymer ?
#
loop_
_entity_poly.entity_id
_entity_poly.type
_entity_poly.pdbx_seq_one_letter_code
_entity_poly.pdbx_strand_id
1 'polypeptide(L)'
;MFILRFLWAVLTSRFLWTLIGIALLSLLIWVFGPIVQVGPYAPFDSDNVRIAIIAGLIILWLIWVIVAQRRAIRANRMFVAEIAAPVQEKQLTPGEESV
;
A
#
# COMPACT_ATOMS: atom_id res chain seq x y z
N MET A 1 20.79 -21.98 -1.13
CA MET A 1 20.67 -20.56 -1.55
C MET A 1 19.23 -20.06 -1.43
N PHE A 2 18.66 -20.00 -0.23
CA PHE A 2 17.31 -19.47 -0.02
C PHE A 2 17.31 -17.93 0.09
N ILE A 3 18.38 -17.40 0.68
CA ILE A 3 18.58 -15.97 0.98
C ILE A 3 18.64 -15.12 -0.30
N LEU A 4 19.29 -15.60 -1.37
CA LEU A 4 19.38 -14.89 -2.64
C LEU A 4 18.02 -14.73 -3.34
N ARG A 5 17.18 -15.77 -3.32
CA ARG A 5 15.81 -15.72 -3.89
C ARG A 5 14.90 -14.81 -3.07
N PHE A 6 15.02 -14.85 -1.75
CA PHE A 6 14.29 -13.96 -0.86
C PHE A 6 14.71 -12.51 -1.06
N LEU A 7 16.03 -12.23 -1.06
CA LEU A 7 16.58 -10.91 -1.37
C LEU A 7 16.08 -10.39 -2.71
N TRP A 8 16.05 -11.22 -3.76
CA TRP A 8 15.55 -10.81 -5.08
C TRP A 8 14.04 -10.52 -5.08
N ALA A 9 13.25 -11.36 -4.41
CA ALA A 9 11.80 -11.16 -4.29
C ALA A 9 11.46 -9.89 -3.48
N VAL A 10 12.22 -9.65 -2.42
CA VAL A 10 12.18 -8.43 -1.59
C VAL A 10 12.62 -7.22 -2.43
N LEU A 11 13.76 -7.29 -3.12
CA LEU A 11 14.25 -6.22 -3.99
C LEU A 11 13.28 -5.88 -5.14
N THR A 12 12.47 -6.81 -5.61
CA THR A 12 11.53 -6.57 -6.72
C THR A 12 10.14 -6.15 -6.22
N SER A 13 9.87 -6.22 -4.92
CA SER A 13 8.56 -5.89 -4.39
C SER A 13 8.27 -4.39 -4.48
N ARG A 14 7.15 -4.05 -5.14
CA ARG A 14 6.67 -2.68 -5.33
C ARG A 14 6.61 -1.90 -4.01
N PHE A 15 6.24 -2.58 -2.92
CA PHE A 15 6.12 -1.98 -1.58
C PHE A 15 7.48 -1.55 -1.01
N LEU A 16 8.51 -2.37 -1.21
CA LEU A 16 9.86 -2.06 -0.74
C LEU A 16 10.47 -0.89 -1.49
N TRP A 17 10.26 -0.82 -2.82
CA TRP A 17 10.66 0.36 -3.58
C TRP A 17 9.98 1.64 -3.11
N THR A 18 8.69 1.58 -2.75
CA THR A 18 8.02 2.76 -2.20
C THR A 18 8.56 3.15 -0.82
N LEU A 19 8.87 2.17 0.04
CA LEU A 19 9.50 2.42 1.34
C LEU A 19 10.89 3.06 1.17
N ILE A 20 11.71 2.49 0.28
CA ILE A 20 13.05 3.00 -0.05
C ILE A 20 12.97 4.43 -0.61
N GLY A 21 12.02 4.69 -1.51
CA GLY A 21 11.80 6.03 -2.05
C GLY A 21 11.43 7.05 -0.98
N ILE A 22 10.54 6.69 -0.05
CA ILE A 22 10.17 7.54 1.09
C ILE A 22 11.39 7.78 1.98
N ALA A 23 12.15 6.73 2.32
CA ALA A 23 13.34 6.85 3.16
C ALA A 23 14.41 7.77 2.54
N LEU A 24 14.68 7.59 1.24
CA LEU A 24 15.60 8.46 0.50
C LEU A 24 15.10 9.90 0.44
N LEU A 25 13.80 10.11 0.23
CA LEU A 25 13.20 11.44 0.21
C LEU A 25 13.27 12.11 1.60
N SER A 26 13.02 11.37 2.68
CA SER A 26 13.20 11.86 4.04
C SER A 26 14.66 12.22 4.33
N LEU A 27 15.61 11.41 3.90
CA LEU A 27 17.03 11.71 4.02
C LEU A 27 17.41 12.97 3.23
N LEU A 28 16.86 13.13 2.03
CA LEU A 28 17.06 14.32 1.21
C LEU A 28 16.54 15.57 1.92
N ILE A 29 15.34 15.52 2.49
CA ILE A 29 14.78 16.62 3.29
C ILE A 29 15.64 16.91 4.53
N TRP A 30 16.19 15.89 5.17
CA TRP A 30 17.02 16.08 6.35
C TRP A 30 18.36 16.76 6.04
N VAL A 31 19.06 16.27 5.02
CA VAL A 31 20.41 16.72 4.64
C VAL A 31 20.36 18.04 3.87
N PHE A 32 19.44 18.16 2.91
CA PHE A 32 19.34 19.34 2.05
C PHE A 32 18.36 20.39 2.59
N GLY A 33 17.50 20.03 3.55
CA GLY A 33 16.60 20.97 4.22
C GLY A 33 17.24 22.31 4.63
N PRO A 34 18.37 22.36 5.35
CA PRO A 34 18.96 23.64 5.78
C PRO A 34 19.42 24.51 4.62
N ILE A 35 19.77 23.88 3.49
CA ILE A 35 20.27 24.56 2.28
C ILE A 35 19.09 25.17 1.50
N VAL A 36 17.85 24.67 1.71
CA VAL A 36 16.66 25.17 1.04
C VAL A 36 16.21 26.48 1.66
N GLN A 37 16.46 27.57 0.93
CA GLN A 37 16.01 28.92 1.26
C GLN A 37 15.07 29.44 0.18
N VAL A 38 14.02 30.14 0.60
CA VAL A 38 13.06 30.80 -0.28
C VAL A 38 13.12 32.30 0.00
N GLY A 39 13.91 33.01 -0.80
CA GLY A 39 14.21 34.42 -0.55
C GLY A 39 14.91 34.59 0.82
N PRO A 40 14.40 35.45 1.73
CA PRO A 40 14.97 35.62 3.06
C PRO A 40 14.54 34.53 4.07
N TYR A 41 13.62 33.63 3.69
CA TYR A 41 13.08 32.63 4.60
C TYR A 41 13.83 31.31 4.46
N ALA A 42 14.24 30.74 5.59
CA ALA A 42 14.81 29.39 5.68
C ALA A 42 13.78 28.46 6.35
N PRO A 43 12.72 28.04 5.63
CA PRO A 43 11.58 27.32 6.23
C PRO A 43 11.98 25.98 6.83
N PHE A 44 13.03 25.36 6.30
CA PHE A 44 13.56 24.10 6.76
C PHE A 44 14.74 24.27 7.71
N ASP A 45 15.08 25.47 8.19
CA ASP A 45 16.23 25.64 9.10
C ASP A 45 16.01 24.93 10.44
N SER A 46 14.79 25.01 10.96
CA SER A 46 14.41 24.36 12.21
C SER A 46 14.30 22.83 12.09
N ASP A 47 15.01 22.12 12.96
CA ASP A 47 14.93 20.66 13.11
C ASP A 47 13.49 20.19 13.35
N ASN A 48 12.73 20.91 14.18
CA ASN A 48 11.33 20.57 14.48
C ASN A 48 10.45 20.60 13.22
N VAL A 49 10.69 21.57 12.32
CA VAL A 49 9.95 21.68 11.07
C VAL A 49 10.30 20.53 10.13
N ARG A 50 11.59 20.16 10.02
CA ARG A 50 11.99 18.99 9.22
C ARG A 50 11.38 17.70 9.73
N ILE A 51 11.40 17.50 11.05
CA ILE A 51 10.77 16.32 11.68
C ILE A 51 9.27 16.28 11.37
N ALA A 52 8.57 17.42 11.52
CA ALA A 52 7.14 17.50 11.22
C ALA A 52 6.82 17.19 9.74
N ILE A 53 7.65 17.69 8.81
CA ILE A 53 7.48 17.44 7.37
C ILE A 53 7.75 15.98 7.03
N ILE A 54 8.84 15.40 7.55
CA ILE A 54 9.18 13.98 7.36
C ILE A 54 8.06 13.09 7.94
N ALA A 55 7.59 13.39 9.15
CA ALA A 55 6.50 12.66 9.77
C ALA A 55 5.20 12.75 8.94
N GLY A 56 4.84 13.96 8.49
CA GLY A 56 3.67 14.16 7.62
C GLY A 56 3.76 13.36 6.31
N LEU A 57 4.95 13.33 5.71
CA LEU A 57 5.21 12.58 4.48
C LEU A 57 5.06 11.06 4.69
N ILE A 58 5.58 10.52 5.79
CA ILE A 58 5.43 9.11 6.16
C ILE A 58 3.97 8.77 6.45
N ILE A 59 3.25 9.62 7.19
CA ILE A 59 1.83 9.41 7.52
C ILE A 59 0.99 9.40 6.24
N LEU A 60 1.20 10.35 5.33
CA LEU A 60 0.48 10.42 4.07
C LEU A 60 0.71 9.16 3.22
N TRP A 61 1.96 8.71 3.15
CA TRP A 61 2.31 7.46 2.47
C TRP A 61 1.62 6.25 3.11
N LEU A 62 1.61 6.15 4.44
CA LEU A 62 0.97 5.05 5.16
C LEU A 62 -0.54 5.02 4.90
N ILE A 63 -1.20 6.18 4.92
CA ILE A 63 -2.62 6.30 4.57
C ILE A 63 -2.86 5.78 3.15
N TRP A 64 -2.02 6.19 2.19
CA TRP A 64 -2.13 5.74 0.80
C TRP A 64 -1.97 4.21 0.67
N VAL A 65 -1.00 3.63 1.37
CA VAL A 65 -0.79 2.18 1.45
C VAL A 65 -2.04 1.47 2.00
N ILE A 66 -2.61 1.96 3.11
CA ILE A 66 -3.79 1.36 3.72
C ILE A 66 -4.99 1.40 2.76
N VAL A 67 -5.19 2.53 2.07
CA VAL A 67 -6.26 2.68 1.08
C VAL A 67 -6.06 1.71 -0.09
N ALA A 68 -4.83 1.60 -0.61
CA ALA A 68 -4.50 0.66 -1.69
C ALA A 68 -4.75 -0.81 -1.28
N GLN A 69 -4.32 -1.20 -0.08
CA GLN A 69 -4.57 -2.55 0.44
C GLN A 69 -6.06 -2.84 0.63
N ARG A 70 -6.83 -1.88 1.16
CA ARG A 70 -8.28 -2.04 1.32
C ARG A 70 -9.00 -2.24 -0.02
N ARG A 71 -8.54 -1.59 -1.10
CA ARG A 71 -9.09 -1.80 -2.44
C ARG A 71 -8.80 -3.21 -2.96
N ALA A 72 -7.57 -3.71 -2.74
CA ALA A 72 -7.21 -5.08 -3.11
C ALA A 72 -8.03 -6.13 -2.35
N ILE A 73 -8.27 -5.92 -1.04
CA ILE A 73 -9.09 -6.82 -0.22
C ILE A 73 -10.55 -6.85 -0.69
N ARG A 74 -11.14 -5.70 -1.05
CA ARG A 74 -12.50 -5.66 -1.58
C ARG A 74 -12.63 -6.41 -2.90
N ALA A 75 -11.66 -6.28 -3.80
CA ALA A 75 -11.64 -7.04 -5.05
C ALA A 75 -11.57 -8.55 -4.78
N ASN A 76 -10.78 -8.98 -3.80
CA ASN A 76 -10.65 -10.40 -3.46
C ASN A 76 -11.92 -10.99 -2.83
N ARG A 77 -12.71 -10.19 -2.10
CA ARG A 77 -13.98 -10.63 -1.49
C ARG A 77 -15.05 -10.99 -2.53
N MET A 78 -15.05 -10.36 -3.71
CA MET A 78 -16.00 -10.67 -4.77
C MET A 78 -15.79 -12.10 -5.32
N PHE A 79 -14.54 -12.54 -5.47
CA PHE A 79 -14.23 -13.89 -5.94
C PHE A 79 -14.60 -14.96 -4.91
N VAL A 80 -14.41 -14.69 -3.61
CA VAL A 80 -14.83 -15.64 -2.55
C VAL A 80 -16.36 -15.72 -2.47
N ALA A 81 -17.08 -14.62 -2.71
CA ALA A 81 -18.54 -14.62 -2.74
C ALA A 81 -19.12 -15.42 -3.92
N GLU A 82 -18.46 -15.44 -5.08
CA GLU A 82 -18.85 -16.29 -6.22
C GLU A 82 -18.59 -17.78 -5.97
N ILE A 83 -17.49 -18.13 -5.29
CA ILE A 83 -17.17 -19.53 -4.95
C ILE A 83 -18.07 -20.05 -3.81
N ALA A 84 -18.46 -19.17 -2.88
CA ALA A 84 -19.35 -19.50 -1.76
C ALA A 84 -20.85 -19.37 -2.08
N ALA A 85 -21.21 -18.91 -3.28
CA ALA A 85 -22.59 -18.96 -3.73
C ALA A 85 -22.99 -20.43 -3.85
N PRO A 86 -23.92 -20.93 -3.02
CA PRO A 86 -24.39 -22.31 -3.16
C PRO A 86 -24.99 -22.41 -4.56
N VAL A 87 -24.44 -23.31 -5.39
CA VAL A 87 -25.11 -23.77 -6.60
C VAL A 87 -26.50 -24.16 -6.12
N GLN A 88 -27.52 -23.36 -6.48
CA GLN A 88 -28.90 -23.78 -6.31
C GLN A 88 -29.03 -25.00 -7.20
N GLU A 89 -28.83 -26.16 -6.59
CA GLU A 89 -29.21 -27.45 -7.10
C GLU A 89 -30.72 -27.33 -7.26
N LYS A 90 -31.12 -27.02 -8.49
CA LYS A 90 -32.50 -26.93 -8.94
C LYS A 90 -33.12 -28.27 -8.61
N GLN A 91 -33.73 -28.37 -7.43
CA GLN A 91 -34.50 -29.53 -7.03
C GLN A 91 -35.57 -29.73 -8.12
N LEU A 92 -35.36 -30.73 -8.96
CA LEU A 92 -36.34 -31.20 -9.90
C LEU A 92 -37.50 -31.73 -9.05
N THR A 93 -38.64 -31.04 -9.10
CA THR A 93 -39.87 -31.46 -8.44
C THR A 93 -40.28 -32.82 -8.99
N PRO A 94 -40.52 -33.85 -8.15
CA PRO A 94 -40.94 -35.20 -8.56
C PRO A 94 -42.36 -35.30 -9.17
N GLY A 95 -42.72 -34.41 -10.10
CA GLY A 95 -44.08 -34.27 -10.65
C GLY A 95 -44.22 -34.66 -12.12
N GLU A 96 -43.17 -35.17 -12.78
CA GLU A 96 -43.19 -35.55 -14.21
C GLU A 96 -43.25 -37.08 -14.43
N GLU A 97 -43.69 -37.85 -13.42
CA GLU A 97 -43.77 -39.33 -13.47
C GLU A 97 -45.21 -39.88 -13.46
N SER A 98 -46.15 -39.24 -14.15
CA SER A 98 -47.45 -39.88 -14.41
C SER A 98 -47.88 -39.66 -15.85
N VAL A 99 -47.44 -40.60 -16.69
CA VAL A 99 -47.95 -40.92 -18.03
C VAL A 99 -49.22 -41.75 -17.91
#